data_AF-A0A444USQ9-F1
#
_entry.id   AF-A0A444USQ9-F1
#
_cell.length_a   1.000
_cell.length_b   1.000
_cell.length_c   1.000
_cell.angle_alpha   90.00
_cell.angle_beta   90.00
_cell.angle_gamma   90.00
#
_symmetry.space_group_name_H-M   'P 1'
#
loop_
_entity.id
_entity.type
_entity.pdbx_description
1 polymer ?
#
loop_
_entity_poly.entity_id
_entity_poly.type
_entity_poly.pdbx_seq_one_letter_code
_entity_poly.pdbx_strand_id
1 'polypeptide(L)'
;MNSKEICLKESEVVLCGGSESMSQAPYAVRNIRFGTKFGVDLKMEDTLWAGLTDLHVKIPMGITAENLAVQYEISREDCDKYAHKTQQRWKAVEKQAAVISFQ
;
A
#
# COMPACT_ATOMS: atom_id res chain seq x y z
N MET A 1 -16.67 -8.37 -4.23
CA MET A 1 -17.85 -8.35 -5.13
C MET A 1 -17.88 -9.59 -6.02
N ASN A 2 -16.77 -9.93 -6.64
CA ASN A 2 -16.66 -10.91 -7.73
C ASN A 2 -17.10 -12.35 -7.36
N SER A 3 -16.77 -12.83 -6.15
CA SER A 3 -17.27 -14.12 -5.66
C SER A 3 -18.76 -14.10 -5.32
N LYS A 4 -19.29 -12.95 -4.87
CA LYS A 4 -20.71 -12.82 -4.55
C LYS A 4 -21.57 -12.91 -5.81
N GLU A 5 -21.13 -12.27 -6.90
CA GLU A 5 -21.82 -12.29 -8.20
C GLU A 5 -21.94 -13.70 -8.78
N ILE A 6 -20.88 -14.51 -8.69
CA ILE A 6 -20.92 -15.91 -9.13
C ILE A 6 -21.84 -16.75 -8.23
N CYS A 7 -21.73 -16.58 -6.91
CA CYS A 7 -22.57 -17.33 -5.96
C CYS A 7 -24.07 -16.99 -6.08
N LEU A 8 -24.40 -15.75 -6.41
CA LEU A 8 -25.77 -15.31 -6.66
C LEU A 8 -26.25 -15.61 -8.09
N LYS A 9 -25.38 -16.22 -8.92
CA LYS A 9 -25.64 -16.51 -10.35
C LYS A 9 -25.96 -15.24 -11.17
N GLU A 10 -25.40 -14.11 -10.75
CA GLU A 10 -25.49 -12.82 -11.46
C GLU A 10 -24.45 -12.75 -12.59
N SER A 11 -23.34 -13.48 -12.45
CA SER A 11 -22.26 -13.58 -13.45
C SER A 11 -21.73 -15.01 -13.53
N GLU A 12 -21.42 -15.50 -14.74
CA GLU A 12 -20.78 -16.81 -14.95
C GLU A 12 -19.24 -16.72 -15.02
N VAL A 13 -18.73 -15.59 -15.52
CA VAL A 13 -17.29 -15.31 -15.65
C VAL A 13 -17.03 -13.87 -15.24
N VAL A 14 -16.02 -13.66 -14.38
CA VAL A 14 -15.64 -12.33 -13.90
C VAL A 14 -14.12 -12.17 -13.96
N LEU A 15 -13.64 -11.11 -14.63
CA LEU A 15 -12.24 -10.71 -14.61
C LEU A 15 -11.93 -9.95 -13.31
N CYS A 16 -11.00 -10.47 -12.52
CA CYS A 16 -10.61 -9.89 -11.24
C CYS A 16 -9.17 -9.38 -11.31
N GLY A 17 -8.98 -8.07 -11.16
CA GLY A 17 -7.66 -7.44 -11.16
C GLY A 17 -7.52 -6.35 -10.10
N GLY A 18 -6.27 -5.99 -9.80
CA GLY A 18 -5.90 -4.85 -8.98
C GLY A 18 -4.73 -4.13 -9.62
N SER A 19 -4.73 -2.80 -9.57
CA SER A 19 -3.67 -1.96 -10.14
C SER A 19 -3.44 -0.77 -9.22
N GLU A 20 -2.19 -0.33 -9.12
CA GLU A 20 -1.78 0.83 -8.33
C GLU A 20 -0.57 1.49 -9.01
N SER A 21 -0.45 2.82 -8.91
CA SER A 21 0.72 3.55 -9.42
C SER A 21 1.15 4.62 -8.43
N MET A 22 1.91 4.21 -7.42
CA MET A 22 2.37 5.11 -6.36
C MET A 22 3.27 6.23 -6.90
N SER A 23 4.09 5.96 -7.91
CA SER A 23 4.96 6.96 -8.54
C SER A 23 4.20 8.10 -9.22
N GLN A 24 2.93 7.90 -9.56
CA GLN A 24 2.08 8.91 -10.18
C GLN A 24 1.17 9.63 -9.17
N ALA A 25 1.29 9.35 -7.87
CA ALA A 25 0.49 10.02 -6.86
C ALA A 25 0.73 11.55 -6.91
N PRO A 26 -0.32 12.36 -7.09
CA PRO A 26 -0.14 13.79 -7.30
C PRO A 26 0.09 14.55 -5.99
N TYR A 27 0.60 15.77 -6.12
CA TYR A 27 0.40 16.79 -5.09
C TYR A 27 -0.97 17.44 -5.26
N ALA A 28 -1.68 17.68 -4.16
CA ALA A 28 -2.98 18.32 -4.15
C ALA A 28 -2.96 19.62 -3.34
N VAL A 29 -3.54 20.68 -3.90
CA VAL A 29 -3.82 21.91 -3.16
C VAL A 29 -5.32 21.96 -2.88
N ARG A 30 -5.68 21.85 -1.60
CA ARG A 30 -7.08 21.81 -1.17
C ARG A 30 -7.61 23.22 -0.87
N ASN A 31 -8.94 23.37 -0.88
CA ASN A 31 -9.66 24.57 -0.42
C ASN A 31 -9.42 25.87 -1.21
N ILE A 32 -8.99 25.77 -2.48
CA ILE A 32 -8.75 26.94 -3.33
C ILE A 32 -9.89 27.25 -4.32
N ARG A 33 -10.85 26.32 -4.49
CA ARG A 33 -11.86 26.40 -5.56
C ARG A 33 -12.78 27.63 -5.47
N PHE A 34 -13.08 28.10 -4.26
CA PHE A 34 -14.08 29.16 -4.02
C PHE A 34 -13.46 30.43 -3.43
N GLY A 35 -12.18 30.66 -3.71
CA GLY A 35 -11.41 31.76 -3.14
C GLY A 35 -10.75 31.41 -1.82
N THR A 36 -9.71 32.17 -1.49
CA THR A 36 -8.90 32.00 -0.27
C THR A 36 -8.84 33.31 0.50
N LYS A 37 -8.58 33.22 1.81
CA LYS A 37 -8.35 34.42 2.64
C LYS A 37 -6.88 34.83 2.53
N PHE A 38 -6.62 36.13 2.63
CA PHE A 38 -5.25 36.64 2.73
C PHE A 38 -4.54 36.02 3.94
N GLY A 39 -3.29 35.58 3.76
CA GLY A 39 -2.47 34.97 4.81
C GLY A 39 -2.74 33.49 5.11
N VAL A 40 -3.59 32.80 4.34
CA VAL A 40 -3.77 31.35 4.48
C VAL A 40 -2.57 30.59 3.92
N ASP A 41 -2.03 29.67 4.73
CA ASP A 41 -0.99 28.72 4.31
C ASP A 41 -1.62 27.63 3.41
N LEU A 42 -1.44 27.76 2.10
CA LEU A 42 -1.86 26.76 1.13
C LEU A 42 -0.76 25.72 0.95
N LYS A 43 -1.07 24.49 1.34
CA LYS A 43 -0.13 23.38 1.24
C LYS A 43 -0.28 22.64 -0.08
N MET A 44 0.86 22.39 -0.73
CA MET A 44 1.00 21.32 -1.70
C MET A 44 1.10 20.00 -0.93
N GLU A 45 -0.04 19.35 -0.74
CA GLU A 45 -0.14 18.10 0.01
C GLU A 45 0.29 16.93 -0.88
N ASP A 46 1.26 16.14 -0.41
CA ASP A 46 1.58 14.85 -1.00
C ASP A 46 0.43 13.87 -0.70
N THR A 47 -0.31 13.46 -1.74
CA THR A 47 -1.48 12.59 -1.54
C THR A 47 -1.10 11.15 -1.18
N LEU A 48 0.09 10.69 -1.57
CA LEU A 48 0.59 9.38 -1.17
C LEU A 48 0.87 9.37 0.34
N TRP A 49 1.57 10.38 0.84
CA TRP A 49 1.89 10.47 2.25
C TRP A 49 0.63 10.63 3.13
N ALA A 50 -0.31 11.46 2.69
CA ALA A 50 -1.59 11.63 3.36
C ALA A 50 -2.40 10.31 3.43
N GLY A 51 -2.33 9.48 2.39
CA GLY A 51 -2.99 8.18 2.34
C GLY A 51 -2.37 7.10 3.23
N LEU A 52 -1.11 7.26 3.65
CA LEU A 52 -0.39 6.32 4.54
C LEU A 52 -0.59 6.60 6.03
N THR A 53 -1.45 7.55 6.38
CA THR A 53 -1.86 7.84 7.75
C THR A 53 -3.35 7.58 7.89
N ASP A 54 -3.72 6.74 8.86
CA ASP A 54 -5.14 6.56 9.19
C ASP A 54 -5.66 7.85 9.82
N LEU A 55 -6.61 8.50 9.15
CA LEU A 55 -7.19 9.77 9.60
C LEU A 55 -8.12 9.63 10.81
N HIS A 56 -8.68 8.44 11.06
CA HIS A 56 -9.58 8.19 12.18
C HIS A 56 -8.80 8.13 13.50
N VAL A 57 -7.74 7.32 13.55
CA VAL A 57 -6.90 7.18 14.75
C VAL A 57 -5.68 8.12 14.75
N LYS A 58 -5.39 8.78 13.62
CA LYS A 58 -4.26 9.71 13.40
C LYS A 58 -2.89 9.06 13.58
N ILE A 59 -2.77 7.80 13.13
CA ILE A 59 -1.54 7.00 13.29
C ILE A 59 -1.03 6.60 11.90
N PRO A 60 0.25 6.86 11.58
CA PRO A 60 0.89 6.34 10.37
C PRO A 60 0.91 4.82 10.35
N MET A 61 0.75 4.20 9.19
CA MET A 61 0.75 2.73 9.06
C MET A 61 2.00 2.07 9.67
N GLY A 62 3.18 2.70 9.56
CA GLY A 62 4.41 2.21 10.19
C GLY A 62 4.30 2.10 11.72
N ILE A 63 3.63 3.05 12.38
CA ILE A 63 3.43 3.02 13.84
C ILE A 63 2.43 1.92 14.23
N THR A 64 1.42 1.63 13.40
CA THR A 64 0.55 0.48 13.66
C THR A 64 1.31 -0.85 13.63
N ALA A 65 2.34 -0.97 12.79
CA ALA A 65 3.24 -2.12 12.80
C ALA A 65 4.12 -2.16 14.06
N GLU A 66 4.64 -1.02 14.52
CA GLU A 66 5.38 -0.94 15.80
C GLU A 66 4.50 -1.33 17.00
N ASN A 67 3.22 -0.95 17.01
CA ASN A 67 2.29 -1.38 18.06
C ASN A 67 2.15 -2.90 18.09
N LEU A 68 2.08 -3.56 16.92
CA LEU A 68 2.09 -5.02 16.84
C LEU A 68 3.43 -5.60 17.30
N ALA A 69 4.55 -4.96 16.95
CA ALA A 69 5.87 -5.42 17.39
C ALA A 69 5.99 -5.43 18.91
N VAL A 70 5.50 -4.38 19.59
CA VAL A 70 5.44 -4.34 21.07
C VAL A 70 4.48 -5.41 21.61
N GLN A 71 3.27 -5.53 21.05
CA GLN A 71 2.25 -6.46 21.54
C GLN A 71 2.68 -7.93 21.45
N TYR A 72 3.42 -8.28 20.40
CA TYR A 72 3.86 -9.65 20.12
C TYR A 72 5.35 -9.88 20.40
N GLU A 73 6.01 -8.93 21.07
CA GLU A 73 7.43 -9.00 21.45
C GLU A 73 8.37 -9.30 20.26
N ILE A 74 8.05 -8.75 19.09
CA ILE A 74 8.83 -8.94 17.86
C ILE A 74 10.06 -8.02 17.93
N SER A 75 11.25 -8.62 17.97
CA SER A 75 12.47 -7.84 18.04
C SER A 75 12.83 -7.25 16.67
N ARG A 76 13.66 -6.20 16.67
CA ARG A 76 14.24 -5.65 15.45
C ARG A 76 15.03 -6.71 14.66
N GLU A 77 15.72 -7.61 15.35
CA GLU A 77 16.50 -8.67 14.71
C GLU A 77 15.60 -9.68 14.00
N ASP A 78 14.41 -9.98 14.55
CA ASP A 78 13.42 -10.85 13.91
C ASP A 78 12.89 -10.21 12.62
N CYS A 79 12.57 -8.92 12.65
CA CYS A 79 12.17 -8.15 11.46
C CYS A 79 13.25 -8.20 10.36
N ASP A 80 14.51 -7.96 10.71
CA ASP A 80 15.62 -7.96 9.75
C ASP A 80 15.88 -9.36 9.18
N LYS A 81 15.83 -10.42 10.02
CA LYS A 81 15.93 -11.81 9.57
C LYS A 81 14.81 -12.17 8.59
N TYR A 82 13.57 -11.74 8.86
CA TYR A 82 12.45 -11.98 7.97
C TYR A 82 12.59 -11.21 6.65
N ALA A 83 12.98 -9.93 6.71
CA ALA A 83 13.25 -9.13 5.52
C ALA A 83 14.33 -9.78 4.63
N HIS A 84 15.44 -10.23 5.23
CA HIS A 84 16.50 -10.94 4.49
C HIS A 84 15.97 -12.23 3.84
N LYS A 85 15.24 -13.05 4.60
CA LYS A 85 14.66 -14.30 4.12
C LYS A 85 13.69 -14.11 2.94
N THR A 86 12.86 -13.06 2.97
CA THR A 86 11.91 -12.78 1.87
C THR A 86 12.64 -12.35 0.59
N GLN A 87 13.69 -11.54 0.70
CA GLN A 87 14.54 -11.17 -0.44
C GLN A 87 15.27 -12.38 -1.05
N GLN A 88 15.79 -13.29 -0.20
CA GLN A 88 16.37 -14.55 -0.67
C GLN A 88 15.36 -15.42 -1.42
N ARG A 89 14.14 -15.55 -0.89
CA ARG A 89 13.04 -16.31 -1.53
C ARG A 89 12.67 -15.72 -2.88
N TRP A 90 12.51 -14.41 -2.97
CA TRP A 90 12.22 -13.72 -4.24
C TRP A 90 13.32 -14.00 -5.27
N LYS A 91 14.59 -13.82 -4.90
CA LYS A 91 15.74 -14.05 -5.78
C LYS A 91 15.88 -15.49 -6.26
N ALA A 92 15.51 -16.46 -5.41
CA ALA A 92 15.53 -17.86 -5.80
C ALA A 92 14.50 -18.18 -6.89
N VAL A 93 13.29 -17.62 -6.77
CA VAL A 93 12.20 -17.81 -7.75
C VAL A 93 12.48 -17.05 -9.04
N GLU A 94 12.97 -15.81 -8.97
CA GLU A 94 13.33 -15.01 -10.14
C GLU A 94 14.30 -15.77 -11.06
N LYS A 95 15.34 -16.37 -10.48
CA LYS A 95 16.32 -17.19 -11.22
C LYS A 95 15.69 -18.41 -11.90
N GLN A 96 14.71 -19.04 -11.27
CA GLN A 96 14.02 -20.20 -11.84
C GLN A 96 13.04 -19.80 -12.95
N ALA A 97 12.32 -18.69 -12.78
CA ALA A 97 11.41 -18.15 -13.80
C ALA A 97 12.18 -17.72 -15.07
N ALA A 98 13.37 -17.13 -14.91
CA ALA A 98 14.24 -16.79 -16.02
C ALA A 98 14.71 -18.04 -16.80
N VAL A 99 14.95 -19.18 -16.13
CA VAL A 99 15.37 -20.43 -16.79
C VAL A 99 14.22 -21.06 -17.59
N ILE A 100 12.97 -20.95 -17.12
CA ILE A 100 11.80 -21.51 -17.80
C ILE A 100 11.40 -20.68 -19.05
N SER A 101 11.68 -19.37 -19.07
CA SER A 101 11.42 -18.51 -20.23
C SER A 101 12.41 -18.67 -21.40
N PHE A 102 13.48 -19.46 -21.23
CA PHE A 102 14.48 -19.75 -22.28
C PHE A 102 14.50 -21.24 -22.70
N GLN A 103 13.47 -22.01 -22.35
CA GLN A 103 13.17 -23.34 -22.91
C GLN A 103 11.83 -23.30 -23.65
#